data_AF-A0A538MGN5-F1
#
_entry.id   AF-A0A538MGN5-F1
#
_cell.length_a   1.000
_cell.length_b   1.000
_cell.length_c   1.000
_cell.angle_alpha   90.00
_cell.angle_beta   90.00
_cell.angle_gamma   90.00
#
_symmetry.space_group_name_H-M   'P 1'
#
loop_
_entity.id
_entity.type
_entity.pdbx_description
1 polymer ?
#
loop_
_entity_poly.entity_id
_entity_poly.type
_entity_poly.pdbx_seq_one_letter_code
_entity_poly.pdbx_strand_id
1 'polypeptide(L)'
;MGDHLAPLGHERTGAGASDSARGAGHEHALSREAGVHGVESYRGEGLRHQRHGGNLRNRSPAPNGREPRDVRGGPQALHGGHQRSRPRRAVRRRHGDRRHGLSRRRQRERLQLAGARAVVGMHPMAGTGDGVMNHTVSGRDWQNLWFNDTLVGETGINAALCGTWGCPVLLVTGDEAACREAKALLGDGLTTVAVKEGLSALSARMLAPARARELVEAGAKQAVSKLQAVEPYDPGKPSEIRVEFKSTIPASKLRFRAGVELVDPRTIVSRGDDWWTAWRQFFF
;
A
#
# COMPACT_ATOMS: atom_id res chain seq x y z
N MET A 1 10.74 -50.04 -39.86
CA MET A 1 11.85 -50.99 -40.04
C MET A 1 13.10 -50.19 -39.70
N GLY A 2 13.53 -50.15 -38.42
CA GLY A 2 14.33 -51.20 -37.76
C GLY A 2 15.71 -51.19 -38.44
N ASP A 3 16.85 -50.90 -37.82
CA ASP A 3 17.30 -51.05 -36.44
C ASP A 3 18.72 -50.46 -36.34
N HIS A 4 19.16 -50.08 -35.11
CA HIS A 4 20.49 -50.31 -34.52
C HIS A 4 21.80 -49.86 -35.27
N LEU A 5 22.91 -49.40 -34.70
CA LEU A 5 23.62 -49.52 -33.41
C LEU A 5 24.69 -48.40 -33.34
N ALA A 6 24.95 -47.87 -32.15
CA ALA A 6 26.32 -47.58 -31.67
C ALA A 6 26.74 -48.78 -30.76
N PRO A 7 27.96 -48.93 -30.17
CA PRO A 7 29.10 -48.01 -30.02
C PRO A 7 30.49 -48.75 -30.07
N LEU A 8 31.49 -48.28 -29.30
CA LEU A 8 32.87 -48.77 -29.00
C LEU A 8 33.95 -48.08 -29.84
N GLY A 9 35.08 -47.57 -29.33
CA GLY A 9 35.76 -47.67 -28.02
C GLY A 9 37.28 -47.48 -28.24
N HIS A 10 38.05 -47.25 -27.17
CA HIS A 10 39.53 -47.12 -27.05
C HIS A 10 40.14 -45.72 -27.26
N GLU A 11 40.59 -45.03 -26.19
CA GLU A 11 41.86 -45.19 -25.42
C GLU A 11 43.03 -44.43 -26.08
N ARG A 12 44.01 -43.81 -25.41
CA ARG A 12 44.34 -43.42 -24.03
C ARG A 12 45.59 -42.52 -24.15
N THR A 13 46.06 -42.03 -22.99
CA THR A 13 47.39 -41.46 -22.69
C THR A 13 47.53 -39.94 -22.91
N GLY A 14 47.97 -39.15 -21.94
CA GLY A 14 48.40 -39.42 -20.57
C GLY A 14 49.28 -38.29 -20.03
N ALA A 15 49.07 -37.98 -18.74
CA ALA A 15 50.01 -37.48 -17.72
C ALA A 15 50.85 -36.20 -17.98
N GLY A 16 51.17 -35.35 -16.99
CA GLY A 16 51.02 -35.38 -15.53
C GLY A 16 50.91 -33.94 -14.99
N ALA A 17 50.25 -33.68 -13.86
CA ALA A 17 50.74 -33.85 -12.47
C ALA A 17 51.96 -32.96 -12.20
N SER A 18 52.06 -32.15 -11.14
CA SER A 18 51.61 -32.28 -9.74
C SER A 18 51.75 -30.90 -9.06
N ASP A 19 50.81 -30.44 -8.22
CA ASP A 19 50.76 -30.64 -6.74
C ASP A 19 51.88 -29.83 -6.01
N SER A 20 51.72 -29.10 -4.90
CA SER A 20 50.80 -29.22 -3.77
C SER A 20 51.01 -28.05 -2.77
N ALA A 21 50.09 -27.96 -1.80
CA ALA A 21 50.29 -27.64 -0.37
C ALA A 21 50.56 -26.17 0.06
N ARG A 22 49.63 -25.52 0.78
CA ARG A 22 49.32 -25.57 2.24
C ARG A 22 50.31 -24.80 3.13
N GLY A 23 49.78 -23.97 4.03
CA GLY A 23 50.49 -23.53 5.23
C GLY A 23 49.89 -22.30 5.91
N ALA A 24 49.30 -22.50 7.09
CA ALA A 24 48.82 -21.47 8.02
C ALA A 24 49.91 -21.08 9.02
N GLY A 25 49.80 -19.88 9.61
CA GLY A 25 50.15 -19.66 11.03
C GLY A 25 51.17 -18.56 11.37
N HIS A 26 50.75 -17.73 12.33
CA HIS A 26 51.49 -17.09 13.44
C HIS A 26 51.81 -15.58 13.48
N GLU A 27 51.65 -15.11 14.72
CA GLU A 27 51.57 -13.77 15.34
C GLU A 27 52.92 -13.06 15.60
N HIS A 28 52.78 -11.90 16.28
CA HIS A 28 53.73 -10.98 16.95
C HIS A 28 54.19 -9.79 16.12
N ALA A 29 54.35 -8.55 16.61
CA ALA A 29 53.95 -7.82 17.82
C ALA A 29 54.62 -6.41 17.71
N LEU A 30 53.96 -5.37 18.24
CA LEU A 30 54.55 -4.21 18.95
C LEU A 30 55.36 -3.10 18.21
N SER A 31 54.78 -1.88 18.22
CA SER A 31 55.22 -0.70 19.02
C SER A 31 55.47 0.66 18.31
N ARG A 32 55.07 1.71 19.05
CA ARG A 32 55.37 3.18 19.03
C ARG A 32 54.29 4.03 18.34
N GLU A 33 53.39 4.74 19.03
CA GLU A 33 53.50 5.81 20.05
C GLU A 33 54.32 7.04 19.66
N ALA A 34 53.61 8.17 19.48
CA ALA A 34 53.87 9.56 19.92
C ALA A 34 52.97 10.51 19.08
N GLY A 35 52.22 11.48 19.61
CA GLY A 35 52.07 11.94 20.98
C GLY A 35 50.93 12.97 21.09
N VAL A 36 50.33 12.97 22.27
CA VAL A 36 49.43 13.94 22.90
C VAL A 36 50.01 15.37 22.90
N HIS A 37 49.15 16.38 22.78
CA HIS A 37 49.03 17.62 23.59
C HIS A 37 48.13 18.60 22.80
N GLY A 38 47.04 19.23 23.27
CA GLY A 38 46.48 19.39 24.60
C GLY A 38 45.99 20.84 24.73
N VAL A 39 44.71 21.02 25.13
CA VAL A 39 44.14 22.17 25.87
C VAL A 39 44.06 23.49 25.06
N GLU A 40 42.94 24.22 24.97
CA GLU A 40 42.31 24.95 26.07
C GLU A 40 40.96 25.59 25.69
N SER A 41 40.20 25.88 26.73
CA SER A 41 38.84 26.38 26.83
C SER A 41 38.53 27.71 26.11
N TYR A 42 37.26 27.90 25.75
CA TYR A 42 36.60 29.20 25.91
C TYR A 42 35.19 29.04 26.49
N ARG A 43 35.00 29.58 27.70
CA ARG A 43 33.72 29.92 28.32
C ARG A 43 33.26 31.30 27.81
N GLY A 44 31.95 31.53 27.82
CA GLY A 44 31.31 32.83 27.62
C GLY A 44 29.89 32.63 27.08
N GLU A 45 28.92 32.32 27.95
CA GLU A 45 27.96 33.27 28.52
C GLU A 45 27.12 34.05 27.50
N GLY A 46 25.78 33.97 27.65
CA GLY A 46 24.91 35.10 27.31
C GLY A 46 23.71 34.82 26.40
N LEU A 47 22.59 34.45 27.01
CA LEU A 47 21.32 35.21 26.93
C LEU A 47 20.68 35.48 25.55
N ARG A 48 19.57 34.79 25.23
CA ARG A 48 18.19 35.35 25.31
C ARG A 48 17.17 34.52 24.52
N HIS A 49 16.06 34.24 25.21
CA HIS A 49 14.74 33.98 24.66
C HIS A 49 14.44 34.71 23.35
N GLN A 50 13.94 33.98 22.34
CA GLN A 50 13.01 34.56 21.36
C GLN A 50 11.58 34.21 21.75
N ARG A 51 10.87 35.28 22.09
CA ARG A 51 9.48 35.32 22.50
C ARG A 51 8.56 35.07 21.30
N HIS A 52 7.43 34.45 21.60
CA HIS A 52 6.22 34.49 20.80
C HIS A 52 5.84 35.95 20.45
N GLY A 53 5.85 36.26 19.16
CA GLY A 53 5.24 37.47 18.62
C GLY A 53 3.77 37.22 18.32
N GLY A 54 2.91 37.53 19.30
CA GLY A 54 1.49 37.72 19.06
C GLY A 54 1.23 39.02 18.32
N ASN A 55 0.26 39.02 17.40
CA ASN A 55 -0.38 40.24 16.93
C ASN A 55 -1.89 40.10 17.13
N LEU A 56 -2.36 40.61 18.27
CA LEU A 56 -3.77 40.78 18.60
C LEU A 56 -4.08 42.27 18.49
N ARG A 57 -4.96 42.66 17.56
CA ARG A 57 -5.87 43.82 17.74
C ARG A 57 -7.24 43.58 17.08
N ASN A 58 -8.22 43.42 17.97
CA ASN A 58 -9.61 43.90 17.98
C ASN A 58 -10.58 43.59 16.83
N ARG A 59 -11.56 42.72 17.13
CA ARG A 59 -13.01 43.02 17.00
C ARG A 59 -13.79 42.42 18.17
N SER A 60 -14.64 43.24 18.81
CA SER A 60 -15.53 42.93 19.94
C SER A 60 -16.64 41.91 19.59
N PRO A 61 -17.31 41.29 20.59
CA PRO A 61 -18.12 40.09 20.41
C PRO A 61 -19.62 40.39 20.21
N ALA A 62 -20.31 39.49 19.52
CA ALA A 62 -21.76 39.35 19.60
C ALA A 62 -22.12 37.86 19.76
N PRO A 63 -23.12 37.51 20.58
CA PRO A 63 -23.39 36.15 21.01
C PRO A 63 -24.31 35.44 20.02
N ASN A 64 -24.15 34.12 19.86
CA ASN A 64 -25.29 33.22 19.73
C ASN A 64 -24.84 31.76 19.87
N GLY A 65 -25.47 31.08 20.82
CA GLY A 65 -25.20 29.70 21.17
C GLY A 65 -25.56 28.71 20.05
N ARG A 66 -24.87 27.57 20.11
CA ARG A 66 -25.33 26.26 19.62
C ARG A 66 -24.46 25.20 20.29
N GLU A 67 -25.14 24.25 20.94
CA GLU A 67 -24.59 23.09 21.63
C GLU A 67 -23.68 22.21 20.75
N PRO A 68 -22.74 21.44 21.35
CA PRO A 68 -21.82 20.59 20.60
C PRO A 68 -22.54 19.37 20.02
N ARG A 69 -22.39 19.17 18.71
CA ARG A 69 -22.84 17.95 18.03
C ARG A 69 -21.77 16.87 18.14
N ASP A 70 -22.18 15.78 18.77
CA ASP A 70 -21.60 14.44 18.84
C ASP A 70 -20.97 13.97 17.51
N VAL A 71 -19.64 13.81 17.48
CA VAL A 71 -18.88 13.31 16.32
C VAL A 71 -18.78 11.79 16.41
N ARG A 72 -19.77 11.09 15.87
CA ARG A 72 -19.66 9.65 15.57
C ARG A 72 -19.00 9.45 14.20
N GLY A 73 -17.71 9.11 14.22
CA GLY A 73 -16.93 8.72 13.04
C GLY A 73 -17.47 7.44 12.39
N GLY A 74 -18.07 7.58 11.21
CA GLY A 74 -18.32 6.47 10.29
C GLY A 74 -17.06 6.14 9.47
N PRO A 75 -16.98 4.94 8.87
CA PRO A 75 -15.80 4.54 8.09
C PRO A 75 -15.61 5.47 6.89
N GLN A 76 -14.41 6.04 6.77
CA GLN A 76 -13.98 6.84 5.62
C GLN A 76 -13.78 5.90 4.42
N ALA A 77 -14.34 6.27 3.26
CA ALA A 77 -13.98 5.64 1.99
C ALA A 77 -12.53 6.03 1.64
N LEU A 78 -11.76 5.11 1.04
CA LEU A 78 -10.36 5.33 0.67
C LEU A 78 -10.16 6.47 -0.34
N HIS A 79 -11.21 6.86 -1.08
CA HIS A 79 -11.20 8.06 -1.90
C HIS A 79 -11.81 9.24 -1.12
N GLY A 80 -11.05 10.32 -0.99
CA GLY A 80 -11.52 11.57 -0.38
C GLY A 80 -12.86 12.03 -0.98
N GLY A 81 -13.91 12.07 -0.15
CA GLY A 81 -15.21 12.70 -0.43
C GLY A 81 -15.95 12.20 -1.69
N HIS A 82 -16.85 11.23 -1.56
CA HIS A 82 -17.59 10.69 -2.72
C HIS A 82 -18.72 11.61 -3.20
N GLN A 83 -18.60 12.16 -4.41
CA GLN A 83 -19.64 12.24 -5.47
C GLN A 83 -19.12 13.01 -6.71
N ARG A 84 -18.75 12.30 -7.79
CA ARG A 84 -18.72 12.87 -9.15
C ARG A 84 -19.43 11.97 -10.16
N SER A 85 -20.64 11.55 -9.83
CA SER A 85 -21.66 11.24 -10.82
C SER A 85 -22.73 12.32 -10.69
N ARG A 86 -22.71 13.33 -11.57
CA ARG A 86 -23.77 14.35 -11.62
C ARG A 86 -25.06 13.65 -12.08
N PRO A 87 -26.14 13.62 -11.28
CA PRO A 87 -27.42 13.16 -11.80
C PRO A 87 -27.89 14.17 -12.87
N ARG A 88 -28.23 13.67 -14.06
CA ARG A 88 -28.94 14.45 -15.07
C ARG A 88 -30.25 14.97 -14.44
N ARG A 89 -30.57 16.25 -14.64
CA ARG A 89 -31.83 16.87 -14.21
C ARG A 89 -33.01 16.09 -14.82
N ALA A 90 -33.60 15.20 -14.05
CA ALA A 90 -34.94 14.69 -14.30
C ALA A 90 -35.90 15.38 -13.32
N VAL A 91 -37.03 15.82 -13.86
CA VAL A 91 -38.09 16.58 -13.19
C VAL A 91 -38.54 15.84 -11.92
N ARG A 92 -38.60 16.59 -10.81
CA ARG A 92 -38.95 16.10 -9.47
C ARG A 92 -40.37 15.53 -9.45
N ARG A 93 -40.53 14.23 -9.19
CA ARG A 93 -41.66 13.70 -8.40
C ARG A 93 -41.12 13.26 -7.04
N ARG A 94 -41.71 13.80 -5.96
CA ARG A 94 -41.31 13.55 -4.58
C ARG A 94 -41.75 12.15 -4.16
N HIS A 95 -40.81 11.20 -4.09
CA HIS A 95 -40.87 10.13 -3.10
C HIS A 95 -39.58 10.16 -2.28
N GLY A 96 -39.74 10.15 -0.96
CA GLY A 96 -38.66 10.36 -0.01
C GLY A 96 -37.67 9.19 0.00
N ASP A 97 -36.54 9.38 -0.66
CA ASP A 97 -35.39 8.50 -0.48
C ASP A 97 -34.55 8.99 0.70
N ARG A 98 -34.77 8.38 1.87
CA ARG A 98 -33.95 8.60 3.06
C ARG A 98 -32.61 7.88 2.83
N ARG A 99 -31.55 8.62 2.53
CA ARG A 99 -30.16 8.11 2.52
C ARG A 99 -29.81 7.56 3.91
N HIS A 100 -30.08 6.29 4.14
CA HIS A 100 -29.58 5.55 5.28
C HIS A 100 -28.22 4.96 4.90
N GLY A 101 -27.16 5.43 5.55
CA GLY A 101 -25.92 4.67 5.58
C GLY A 101 -26.22 3.26 6.07
N LEU A 102 -25.79 2.24 5.31
CA LEU A 102 -26.00 0.85 5.69
C LEU A 102 -25.30 0.58 7.03
N SER A 103 -25.98 -0.15 7.93
CA SER A 103 -25.35 -0.60 9.17
C SER A 103 -24.16 -1.52 8.89
N ARG A 104 -23.16 -1.53 9.79
CA ARG A 104 -21.94 -2.37 9.66
C ARG A 104 -22.27 -3.86 9.47
N ARG A 105 -23.37 -4.34 10.08
CA ARG A 105 -23.89 -5.71 9.90
C ARG A 105 -24.38 -5.97 8.47
N ARG A 106 -25.13 -5.03 7.88
CA ARG A 106 -25.60 -5.13 6.48
C ARG A 106 -24.46 -4.99 5.47
N GLN A 107 -23.39 -4.28 5.80
CA GLN A 107 -22.17 -4.22 4.99
C GLN A 107 -21.44 -5.57 4.97
N ARG A 108 -21.31 -6.24 6.13
CA ARG A 108 -20.77 -7.60 6.25
C ARG A 108 -21.61 -8.63 5.49
N GLU A 109 -22.92 -8.63 5.70
CA GLU A 109 -23.84 -9.53 5.01
C GLU A 109 -23.78 -9.31 3.48
N ARG A 110 -23.70 -8.07 2.99
CA ARG A 110 -23.56 -7.78 1.55
C ARG A 110 -22.23 -8.21 0.95
N LEU A 111 -21.11 -8.10 1.69
CA LEU A 111 -19.82 -8.59 1.22
C LEU A 111 -19.80 -10.12 1.15
N GLN A 112 -20.43 -10.79 2.10
CA GLN A 112 -20.60 -12.25 2.09
C GLN A 112 -21.60 -12.74 1.03
N LEU A 113 -22.62 -11.95 0.68
CA LEU A 113 -23.61 -12.27 -0.35
C LEU A 113 -23.14 -11.98 -1.78
N ALA A 114 -22.11 -11.15 -1.96
CA ALA A 114 -21.54 -10.87 -3.27
C ALA A 114 -20.47 -11.92 -3.62
N GLY A 115 -20.76 -12.81 -4.57
CA GLY A 115 -19.84 -13.86 -4.99
C GLY A 115 -18.53 -13.38 -5.63
N ALA A 116 -18.40 -12.08 -5.93
CA ALA A 116 -17.17 -11.46 -6.44
C ALA A 116 -17.18 -9.93 -6.32
N ARG A 117 -16.00 -9.31 -6.40
CA ARG A 117 -15.80 -7.87 -6.37
C ARG A 117 -15.09 -7.33 -7.62
N ALA A 118 -15.48 -6.13 -8.03
CA ALA A 118 -14.73 -5.30 -8.97
C ALA A 118 -14.21 -4.03 -8.26
N VAL A 119 -12.97 -3.66 -8.54
CA VAL A 119 -12.34 -2.41 -8.08
C VAL A 119 -12.04 -1.54 -9.29
N VAL A 120 -12.66 -0.37 -9.35
CA VAL A 120 -12.72 0.45 -10.58
C VAL A 120 -11.99 1.77 -10.37
N GLY A 121 -11.11 2.13 -11.31
CA GLY A 121 -10.45 3.43 -11.35
C GLY A 121 -9.22 3.53 -10.44
N MET A 122 -8.55 2.43 -10.18
CA MET A 122 -7.33 2.36 -9.37
C MET A 122 -6.16 3.15 -9.95
N HIS A 123 -5.26 3.52 -9.05
CA HIS A 123 -3.92 4.02 -9.29
C HIS A 123 -2.94 3.09 -8.55
N PRO A 124 -1.66 3.07 -8.95
CA PRO A 124 -0.69 2.19 -8.31
C PRO A 124 -0.23 2.77 -6.97
N MET A 125 0.45 1.94 -6.20
CA MET A 125 1.03 2.29 -4.91
C MET A 125 2.01 3.47 -5.01
N ALA A 126 2.18 4.17 -3.89
CA ALA A 126 3.15 5.26 -3.77
C ALA A 126 4.56 4.85 -4.25
N GLY A 127 5.22 5.72 -5.01
CA GLY A 127 6.57 5.48 -5.52
C GLY A 127 6.63 4.76 -6.87
N THR A 128 5.48 4.33 -7.41
CA THR A 128 5.42 3.75 -8.77
C THR A 128 5.70 4.82 -9.83
N GLY A 129 6.87 4.78 -10.45
CA GLY A 129 7.39 5.85 -11.30
C GLY A 129 6.54 6.16 -12.54
N ASP A 130 5.99 5.13 -13.18
CA ASP A 130 5.10 5.21 -14.35
C ASP A 130 3.61 5.23 -13.96
N GLY A 131 3.31 5.52 -12.69
CA GLY A 131 1.96 5.51 -12.14
C GLY A 131 1.35 6.90 -12.00
N VAL A 132 0.18 7.14 -12.64
CA VAL A 132 -0.52 8.42 -12.50
C VAL A 132 -1.26 8.51 -11.17
N MET A 133 -1.07 9.63 -10.47
CA MET A 133 -1.57 9.84 -9.10
C MET A 133 -1.13 8.73 -8.14
N ASN A 134 0.07 8.17 -8.32
CA ASN A 134 0.54 7.08 -7.46
C ASN A 134 0.58 7.52 -5.98
N HIS A 135 -0.13 6.75 -5.14
CA HIS A 135 -0.12 6.90 -3.69
C HIS A 135 -0.76 5.68 -3.02
N THR A 136 -0.56 5.55 -1.72
CA THR A 136 -1.18 4.53 -0.89
C THR A 136 -1.94 5.22 0.24
N VAL A 137 -3.27 5.12 0.32
CA VAL A 137 -4.15 5.71 1.36
C VAL A 137 -4.16 7.24 1.42
N SER A 138 -3.00 7.86 1.64
CA SER A 138 -2.82 9.30 1.70
C SER A 138 -1.53 9.66 0.98
N GLY A 139 -1.66 10.34 -0.17
CA GLY A 139 -0.50 10.87 -0.91
C GLY A 139 0.35 11.85 -0.10
N ARG A 140 -0.17 12.38 1.02
CA ARG A 140 0.56 13.25 1.94
C ARG A 140 1.39 12.47 2.97
N ASP A 141 0.84 11.38 3.49
CA ASP A 141 1.35 10.79 4.74
C ASP A 141 2.04 9.44 4.54
N TRP A 142 1.54 8.59 3.64
CA TRP A 142 1.98 7.21 3.52
C TRP A 142 2.99 7.06 2.39
N GLN A 143 4.07 6.33 2.65
CA GLN A 143 5.10 6.03 1.67
C GLN A 143 5.04 4.58 1.23
N ASN A 144 5.03 3.64 2.17
CA ASN A 144 5.00 2.22 1.86
C ASN A 144 4.05 1.48 2.81
N LEU A 145 3.46 0.41 2.32
CA LEU A 145 2.61 -0.50 3.09
C LEU A 145 2.99 -1.92 2.73
N TRP A 146 3.21 -2.75 3.74
CA TRP A 146 3.44 -4.17 3.57
C TRP A 146 2.39 -4.97 4.32
N PHE A 147 1.96 -6.08 3.71
CA PHE A 147 1.34 -7.18 4.42
C PHE A 147 2.34 -8.34 4.43
N ASN A 148 2.80 -8.73 5.61
CA ASN A 148 3.98 -9.56 5.79
C ASN A 148 5.15 -9.00 4.95
N ASP A 149 5.75 -9.80 4.08
CA ASP A 149 6.87 -9.38 3.23
C ASP A 149 6.43 -8.74 1.90
N THR A 150 5.12 -8.69 1.62
CA THR A 150 4.60 -8.21 0.34
C THR A 150 4.29 -6.71 0.39
N LEU A 151 5.00 -5.92 -0.42
CA LEU A 151 4.70 -4.51 -0.63
C LEU A 151 3.39 -4.37 -1.42
N VAL A 152 2.46 -3.55 -0.92
CA VAL A 152 1.12 -3.40 -1.50
C VAL A 152 0.65 -1.95 -1.55
N GLY A 153 -0.18 -1.65 -2.54
CA GLY A 153 -0.99 -0.44 -2.59
C GLY A 153 -2.42 -0.65 -2.08
N GLU A 154 -3.30 0.28 -2.45
CA GLU A 154 -4.72 0.19 -2.13
C GLU A 154 -5.43 -0.98 -2.82
N THR A 155 -4.89 -1.49 -3.93
CA THR A 155 -5.37 -2.73 -4.56
C THR A 155 -5.25 -3.89 -3.56
N GLY A 156 -4.09 -4.01 -2.89
CA GLY A 156 -3.89 -5.02 -1.84
C GLY A 156 -4.80 -4.83 -0.64
N ILE A 157 -4.99 -3.58 -0.17
CA ILE A 157 -5.94 -3.29 0.92
C ILE A 157 -7.35 -3.77 0.55
N ASN A 158 -7.84 -3.42 -0.64
CA ASN A 158 -9.17 -3.83 -1.10
C ASN A 158 -9.27 -5.34 -1.26
N ALA A 159 -8.24 -6.00 -1.79
CA ALA A 159 -8.21 -7.45 -1.95
C ALA A 159 -8.22 -8.17 -0.60
N ALA A 160 -7.41 -7.75 0.37
CA ALA A 160 -7.33 -8.37 1.69
C ALA A 160 -8.62 -8.17 2.49
N LEU A 161 -9.23 -6.98 2.33
CA LEU A 161 -10.56 -6.70 2.84
C LEU A 161 -11.58 -7.69 2.24
N CYS A 162 -11.61 -7.89 0.92
CA CYS A 162 -12.55 -8.84 0.31
C CYS A 162 -12.26 -10.30 0.73
N GLY A 163 -10.99 -10.69 0.77
CA GLY A 163 -10.54 -12.03 1.17
C GLY A 163 -10.87 -12.39 2.61
N THR A 164 -10.88 -11.40 3.53
CA THR A 164 -11.36 -11.57 4.92
C THR A 164 -12.77 -12.17 4.99
N TRP A 165 -13.61 -11.93 3.98
CA TRP A 165 -14.96 -12.49 3.88
C TRP A 165 -15.12 -13.50 2.74
N GLY A 166 -14.03 -14.08 2.24
CA GLY A 166 -14.04 -15.09 1.19
C GLY A 166 -14.53 -14.57 -0.18
N CYS A 167 -14.46 -13.26 -0.41
CA CYS A 167 -14.89 -12.65 -1.66
C CYS A 167 -13.67 -12.37 -2.56
N PRO A 168 -13.58 -12.97 -3.77
CA PRO A 168 -12.48 -12.69 -4.68
C PRO A 168 -12.64 -11.35 -5.40
N VAL A 169 -11.52 -10.69 -5.70
CA VAL A 169 -11.50 -9.55 -6.63
C VAL A 169 -11.25 -10.10 -8.04
N LEU A 170 -12.24 -10.00 -8.92
CA LEU A 170 -12.16 -10.54 -10.29
C LEU A 170 -11.84 -9.49 -11.34
N LEU A 171 -12.04 -8.21 -11.02
CA LEU A 171 -11.78 -7.10 -11.93
C LEU A 171 -11.05 -5.97 -11.21
N VAL A 172 -9.93 -5.53 -11.78
CA VAL A 172 -9.28 -4.26 -11.44
C VAL A 172 -9.18 -3.38 -12.67
N THR A 173 -9.63 -2.13 -12.60
CA THR A 173 -9.46 -1.15 -13.68
C THR A 173 -8.66 0.04 -13.18
N GLY A 174 -7.83 0.63 -14.02
CA GLY A 174 -6.90 1.69 -13.58
C GLY A 174 -5.98 2.18 -14.70
N ASP A 175 -4.78 2.62 -14.34
CA ASP A 175 -3.68 2.71 -15.30
C ASP A 175 -2.99 1.35 -15.51
N GLU A 176 -2.09 1.30 -16.49
CA GLU A 176 -1.28 0.12 -16.77
C GLU A 176 -0.50 -0.36 -15.54
N ALA A 177 0.09 0.58 -14.78
CA ALA A 177 0.84 0.27 -13.58
C ALA A 177 -0.01 -0.38 -12.48
N ALA A 178 -1.21 0.15 -12.20
CA ALA A 178 -2.16 -0.45 -11.27
C ALA A 178 -2.63 -1.84 -11.73
N CYS A 179 -2.79 -2.04 -13.05
CA CYS A 179 -3.15 -3.35 -13.60
C CYS A 179 -2.02 -4.37 -13.44
N ARG A 180 -0.76 -3.97 -13.67
CA ARG A 180 0.42 -4.83 -13.42
C ARG A 180 0.56 -5.16 -11.94
N GLU A 181 0.44 -4.18 -11.05
CA GLU A 181 0.45 -4.37 -9.60
C GLU A 181 -0.62 -5.38 -9.17
N ALA A 182 -1.86 -5.21 -9.68
CA ALA A 182 -2.97 -6.09 -9.35
C ALA A 182 -2.74 -7.53 -9.79
N LYS A 183 -2.22 -7.75 -11.01
CA LYS A 183 -1.89 -9.09 -11.50
C LYS A 183 -0.72 -9.73 -10.75
N ALA A 184 0.31 -8.95 -10.45
CA ALA A 184 1.44 -9.45 -9.66
C ALA A 184 0.99 -9.95 -8.28
N LEU A 185 -0.03 -9.30 -7.70
CA LEU A 185 -0.57 -9.67 -6.39
C LEU A 185 -1.59 -10.83 -6.45
N LEU A 186 -2.52 -10.79 -7.41
CA LEU A 186 -3.71 -11.66 -7.44
C LEU A 186 -3.63 -12.78 -8.48
N GLY A 187 -2.56 -12.83 -9.26
CA GLY A 187 -2.32 -13.82 -10.30
C GLY A 187 -2.94 -13.49 -11.67
N ASP A 188 -2.53 -14.27 -12.68
CA ASP A 188 -2.88 -14.04 -14.09
C ASP A 188 -4.35 -14.30 -14.42
N GLY A 189 -5.08 -14.99 -13.54
CA GLY A 189 -6.52 -15.17 -13.65
C GLY A 189 -7.32 -13.87 -13.47
N LEU A 190 -6.71 -12.83 -12.88
CA LEU A 190 -7.35 -11.54 -12.68
C LEU A 190 -7.63 -10.85 -14.01
N THR A 191 -8.88 -10.44 -14.20
CA THR A 191 -9.21 -9.54 -15.32
C THR A 191 -8.78 -8.12 -14.95
N THR A 192 -7.98 -7.49 -15.82
CA THR A 192 -7.59 -6.10 -15.66
C THR A 192 -7.95 -5.27 -16.88
N VAL A 193 -8.35 -4.02 -16.67
CA VAL A 193 -8.62 -3.07 -17.76
C VAL A 193 -7.85 -1.78 -17.51
N ALA A 194 -6.75 -1.60 -18.26
CA ALA A 194 -6.03 -0.34 -18.31
C ALA A 194 -6.79 0.64 -19.21
N VAL A 195 -7.22 1.77 -18.65
CA VAL A 195 -7.92 2.85 -19.39
C VAL A 195 -7.06 4.10 -19.59
N LYS A 196 -5.83 4.06 -19.06
CA LYS A 196 -4.84 5.13 -19.13
C LYS A 196 -3.43 4.53 -19.00
N GLU A 197 -2.46 5.14 -19.66
CA GLU A 197 -1.02 4.88 -19.51
C GLU A 197 -0.46 6.00 -18.63
N GLY A 198 0.11 5.67 -17.48
CA GLY A 198 0.75 6.66 -16.62
C GLY A 198 2.10 7.08 -17.21
N LEU A 199 2.38 8.39 -17.23
CA LEU A 199 3.66 8.94 -17.68
C LEU A 199 4.47 9.50 -16.51
N SER A 200 3.77 9.95 -15.47
CA SER A 200 4.33 10.39 -14.19
C SER A 200 3.21 10.44 -13.16
N ALA A 201 3.53 10.79 -11.91
CA ALA A 201 2.55 11.05 -10.86
C ALA A 201 1.48 12.09 -11.27
N LEU A 202 1.78 13.00 -12.20
CA LEU A 202 0.92 14.12 -12.58
C LEU A 202 0.44 14.09 -14.04
N SER A 203 0.82 13.07 -14.82
CA SER A 203 0.48 13.00 -16.25
C SER A 203 0.19 11.58 -16.71
N ALA A 204 -0.74 11.44 -17.65
CA ALA A 204 -1.13 10.18 -18.26
C ALA A 204 -1.66 10.39 -19.68
N ARG A 205 -1.53 9.36 -20.53
CA ARG A 205 -2.30 9.25 -21.77
C ARG A 205 -3.61 8.53 -21.48
N MET A 206 -4.72 9.18 -21.74
CA MET A 206 -6.06 8.69 -21.41
C MET A 206 -6.73 8.13 -22.66
N LEU A 207 -7.43 7.00 -22.54
CA LEU A 207 -8.37 6.59 -23.58
C LEU A 207 -9.56 7.55 -23.64
N ALA A 208 -10.16 7.69 -24.82
CA ALA A 208 -11.43 8.41 -24.97
C ALA A 208 -12.51 7.79 -24.06
N PRO A 209 -13.37 8.59 -23.40
CA PRO A 209 -14.34 8.07 -22.42
C PRO A 209 -15.28 6.99 -22.97
N ALA A 210 -15.68 7.08 -24.24
CA ALA A 210 -16.50 6.04 -24.89
C ALA A 210 -15.75 4.70 -24.94
N ARG A 211 -14.50 4.73 -25.41
CA ARG A 211 -13.64 3.55 -25.50
C ARG A 211 -13.34 2.93 -24.13
N ALA A 212 -13.04 3.77 -23.13
CA ALA A 212 -12.79 3.30 -21.77
C ALA A 212 -14.02 2.55 -21.20
N ARG A 213 -15.24 3.05 -21.45
CA ARG A 213 -16.48 2.39 -20.99
C ARG A 213 -16.70 1.05 -21.68
N GLU A 214 -16.52 0.98 -22.98
CA GLU A 214 -16.61 -0.28 -23.75
C GLU A 214 -15.67 -1.34 -23.19
N LEU A 215 -14.40 -0.96 -22.94
CA LEU A 215 -13.40 -1.87 -22.40
C LEU A 215 -13.72 -2.32 -20.98
N VAL A 216 -14.18 -1.41 -20.12
CA VAL A 216 -14.58 -1.76 -18.75
C VAL A 216 -15.82 -2.67 -18.75
N GLU A 217 -16.78 -2.43 -19.63
CA GLU A 217 -17.95 -3.30 -19.78
C GLU A 217 -17.56 -4.69 -20.27
N ALA A 218 -16.70 -4.78 -21.29
CA ALA A 218 -16.18 -6.06 -21.80
C ALA A 218 -15.38 -6.81 -20.71
N GLY A 219 -14.51 -6.10 -19.98
CA GLY A 219 -13.74 -6.68 -18.87
C GLY A 219 -14.64 -7.15 -17.73
N ALA A 220 -15.71 -6.42 -17.40
CA ALA A 220 -16.68 -6.87 -16.41
C ALA A 220 -17.40 -8.16 -16.85
N LYS A 221 -17.82 -8.24 -18.12
CA LYS A 221 -18.42 -9.47 -18.69
C LYS A 221 -17.46 -10.66 -18.63
N GLN A 222 -16.18 -10.44 -18.95
CA GLN A 222 -15.15 -11.47 -18.86
C GLN A 222 -14.89 -11.92 -17.41
N ALA A 223 -14.81 -10.97 -16.47
CA ALA A 223 -14.56 -11.27 -15.07
C ALA A 223 -15.67 -12.17 -14.49
N VAL A 224 -16.94 -11.84 -14.75
CA VAL A 224 -18.07 -12.61 -14.22
C VAL A 224 -18.29 -13.95 -14.93
N SER A 225 -17.76 -14.15 -16.14
CA SER A 225 -17.83 -15.46 -16.80
C SER A 225 -16.84 -16.48 -16.24
N LYS A 226 -15.88 -16.05 -15.42
CA LYS A 226 -14.86 -16.88 -14.78
C LYS A 226 -14.77 -16.62 -13.28
N LEU A 227 -15.85 -16.90 -12.55
CA LEU A 227 -15.94 -16.61 -11.11
C LEU A 227 -14.86 -17.30 -10.25
N GLN A 228 -14.28 -18.40 -10.73
CA GLN A 228 -13.26 -19.18 -10.05
C GLN A 228 -11.84 -18.88 -10.56
N ALA A 229 -11.63 -17.81 -11.34
CA ALA A 229 -10.33 -17.50 -11.91
C ALA A 229 -9.33 -16.90 -10.90
N VAL A 230 -9.83 -16.34 -9.80
CA VAL A 230 -9.01 -15.70 -8.77
C VAL A 230 -9.50 -16.19 -7.42
N GLU A 231 -8.58 -16.67 -6.59
CA GLU A 231 -8.87 -17.02 -5.21
C GLU A 231 -9.04 -15.75 -4.35
N PRO A 232 -9.87 -15.78 -3.29
CA PRO A 232 -9.89 -14.71 -2.30
C PRO A 232 -8.48 -14.46 -1.75
N TYR A 233 -8.02 -13.21 -1.80
CA TYR A 233 -6.67 -12.86 -1.39
C TYR A 233 -6.50 -12.95 0.14
N ASP A 234 -5.65 -13.86 0.59
CA ASP A 234 -5.21 -13.96 1.97
C ASP A 234 -3.73 -13.54 2.06
N PRO A 235 -3.40 -12.44 2.77
CA PRO A 235 -2.02 -12.02 2.98
C PRO A 235 -1.17 -13.01 3.81
N GLY A 236 -1.80 -14.01 4.44
CA GLY A 236 -1.15 -15.01 5.28
C GLY A 236 -1.35 -14.76 6.77
N LYS A 237 -1.16 -15.83 7.56
CA LYS A 237 -1.32 -15.85 9.02
C LYS A 237 -0.08 -16.45 9.70
N PRO A 238 0.39 -15.90 10.84
CA PRO A 238 -0.06 -14.64 11.45
C PRO A 238 0.20 -13.46 10.52
N SER A 239 -0.53 -12.36 10.71
CA SER A 239 -0.43 -11.18 9.85
C SER A 239 0.36 -10.07 10.53
N GLU A 240 1.41 -9.62 9.88
CA GLU A 240 2.14 -8.39 10.18
C GLU A 240 1.79 -7.32 9.14
N ILE A 241 1.42 -6.12 9.60
CA ILE A 241 1.19 -4.97 8.74
C ILE A 241 2.19 -3.89 9.11
N ARG A 242 3.05 -3.55 8.17
CA ARG A 242 4.05 -2.49 8.32
C ARG A 242 3.66 -1.29 7.47
N VAL A 243 3.70 -0.10 8.07
CA VAL A 243 3.42 1.16 7.36
C VAL A 243 4.57 2.11 7.56
N GLU A 244 5.24 2.49 6.47
CA GLU A 244 6.21 3.58 6.46
C GLU A 244 5.53 4.88 6.02
N PHE A 245 5.72 5.93 6.80
CA PHE A 245 5.21 7.26 6.53
C PHE A 245 6.28 8.18 5.93
N LYS A 246 5.83 9.20 5.19
CA LYS A 246 6.70 10.21 4.58
C LYS A 246 7.35 11.15 5.60
N SER A 247 6.76 11.27 6.79
CA SER A 247 7.26 12.12 7.88
C SER A 247 7.04 11.45 9.23
N THR A 248 7.64 12.00 10.28
CA THR A 248 7.59 11.42 11.63
C THR A 248 6.27 11.69 12.36
N ILE A 249 5.53 12.72 11.95
CA ILE A 249 4.30 13.15 12.64
C ILE A 249 3.19 12.08 12.58
N PRO A 250 2.84 11.51 11.41
CA PRO A 250 1.80 10.48 11.35
C PRO A 250 2.12 9.24 12.19
N ALA A 251 3.34 8.71 12.08
CA ALA A 251 3.80 7.55 12.86
C ALA A 251 3.74 7.83 14.37
N SER A 252 4.24 9.00 14.77
CA SER A 252 4.26 9.44 16.17
C SER A 252 2.86 9.54 16.80
N LYS A 253 1.80 9.80 16.02
CA LYS A 253 0.41 9.85 16.53
C LYS A 253 -0.13 8.46 16.89
N LEU A 254 0.46 7.40 16.33
CA LEU A 254 0.00 6.02 16.51
C LEU A 254 0.78 5.26 17.59
N ARG A 255 1.88 5.83 18.12
CA ARG A 255 2.80 5.18 19.07
C ARG A 255 2.19 4.70 20.39
N PHE A 256 1.01 5.19 20.77
CA PHE A 256 0.32 4.81 22.01
C PHE A 256 -0.90 3.92 21.77
N ARG A 257 -1.10 3.50 20.52
CA ARG A 257 -2.26 2.74 20.13
C ARG A 257 -2.01 1.26 20.42
N ALA A 258 -2.92 0.62 21.17
CA ALA A 258 -2.77 -0.78 21.55
C ALA A 258 -2.65 -1.68 20.31
N GLY A 259 -1.66 -2.57 20.30
CA GLY A 259 -1.33 -3.44 19.17
C GLY A 259 -0.42 -2.81 18.11
N VAL A 260 -0.12 -1.51 18.23
CA VAL A 260 0.77 -0.80 17.30
C VAL A 260 2.12 -0.53 17.96
N GLU A 261 3.18 -0.97 17.29
CA GLU A 261 4.56 -0.72 17.64
C GLU A 261 5.15 0.35 16.71
N LEU A 262 5.86 1.33 17.26
CA LEU A 262 6.66 2.28 16.47
C LEU A 262 8.10 1.74 16.40
N VAL A 263 8.46 1.14 15.27
CA VAL A 263 9.76 0.44 15.11
C VAL A 263 10.89 1.39 14.69
N ASP A 264 10.55 2.50 14.06
CA ASP A 264 11.46 3.61 13.76
C ASP A 264 10.67 4.94 13.70
N PRO A 265 11.31 6.11 13.59
CA PRO A 265 10.61 7.40 13.62
C PRO A 265 9.51 7.60 12.56
N ARG A 266 9.49 6.79 11.49
CA ARG A 266 8.54 6.86 10.38
C ARG A 266 7.78 5.55 10.13
N THR A 267 8.03 4.48 10.87
CA THR A 267 7.43 3.18 10.58
C THR A 267 6.70 2.61 11.79
N ILE A 268 5.46 2.19 11.57
CA ILE A 268 4.72 1.38 12.53
C ILE A 268 4.61 -0.07 12.07
N VAL A 269 4.47 -0.96 13.04
CA VAL A 269 4.10 -2.36 12.82
C VAL A 269 2.87 -2.69 13.66
N SER A 270 1.94 -3.43 13.07
CA SER A 270 0.73 -3.96 13.70
C SER A 270 0.65 -5.46 13.45
N ARG A 271 0.41 -6.27 14.49
CA ARG A 271 0.39 -7.74 14.38
C ARG A 271 -0.92 -8.33 14.90
N GLY A 272 -1.36 -9.43 14.30
CA GLY A 272 -2.53 -10.18 14.77
C GLY A 272 -2.64 -11.55 14.13
N ASP A 273 -3.55 -12.37 14.66
CA ASP A 273 -3.81 -13.74 14.16
C ASP A 273 -4.30 -13.75 12.70
N ASP A 274 -4.94 -12.67 12.27
CA ASP A 274 -5.39 -12.44 10.90
C ASP A 274 -5.20 -10.98 10.46
N TRP A 275 -5.25 -10.76 9.14
CA TRP A 275 -5.09 -9.43 8.55
C TRP A 275 -6.10 -8.41 9.10
N TRP A 276 -7.36 -8.80 9.30
CA TRP A 276 -8.39 -7.88 9.80
C TRP A 276 -8.07 -7.40 11.22
N THR A 277 -7.54 -8.28 12.06
CA THR A 277 -7.13 -7.97 13.43
C THR A 277 -5.94 -7.02 13.44
N ALA A 278 -4.93 -7.23 12.61
CA ALA A 278 -3.81 -6.30 12.48
C ALA A 278 -4.25 -4.95 11.86
N TRP A 279 -5.09 -4.95 10.82
CA TRP A 279 -5.51 -3.73 10.13
C TRP A 279 -6.34 -2.80 11.01
N ARG A 280 -7.33 -3.35 11.73
CA ARG A 280 -8.23 -2.54 12.58
C ARG A 280 -7.53 -1.90 13.77
N GLN A 281 -6.36 -2.40 14.17
CA GLN A 281 -5.60 -1.87 15.30
C GLN A 281 -5.15 -0.45 15.07
N PHE A 282 -4.93 0.03 13.84
CA PHE A 282 -4.45 1.39 13.59
C PHE A 282 -5.29 2.21 12.60
N PHE A 283 -6.08 1.57 11.73
CA PHE A 283 -6.78 2.26 10.65
C PHE A 283 -8.14 2.88 11.05
N PHE A 284 -8.77 2.44 12.14
CA PHE A 284 -10.09 2.91 12.59
C PHE A 284 -10.05 3.51 13.99
#